data_AF-A0A9E2TY17-F1
#
_entry.id   AF-A0A9E2TY17-F1
#
_cell.length_a   1.000
_cell.length_b   1.000
_cell.length_c   1.000
_cell.angle_alpha   90.00
_cell.angle_beta   90.00
_cell.angle_gamma   90.00
#
_symmetry.space_group_name_H-M   'P 1'
#
loop_
_entity.id
_entity.type
_entity.pdbx_description
1 polymer ?
#
loop_
_entity_poly.entity_id
_entity_poly.type
_entity_poly.pdbx_seq_one_letter_code
_entity_poly.pdbx_strand_id
1 'polypeptide(L)'
;MKSYPIVLIFLILGLSACQNDVDPSADLDVESYIELLRTERYQMTTLPNFTAEDIPALLAYRNETDHIKVFPRNPISSFHMEDCQLGMLVLWTIESIRAVSIQSDEVVMNFPSLNPILRARDKDELEFISESTTLEEAAAAYFDWWHLNGDKEFSEFSVLDPLANTIYTWH
;
A
#
# COMPACT_ATOMS: atom_id res chain seq x y z
N MET A 1 49.35 -27.65 36.80
CA MET A 1 48.29 -26.64 36.59
C MET A 1 48.46 -26.06 35.19
N LYS A 2 47.33 -25.73 34.55
CA LYS A 2 47.08 -25.82 33.11
C LYS A 2 47.81 -24.76 32.26
N SER A 3 48.36 -25.22 31.13
CA SER A 3 48.75 -24.39 29.98
C SER A 3 47.51 -24.08 29.14
N TYR A 4 47.35 -22.84 28.70
CA TYR A 4 46.33 -22.44 27.74
C TYR A 4 47.01 -21.69 26.58
N PRO A 5 47.01 -22.21 25.35
CA PRO A 5 47.29 -21.40 24.17
C PRO A 5 46.02 -20.62 23.78
N ILE A 6 46.17 -19.32 23.61
CA ILE A 6 45.14 -18.37 23.16
C ILE A 6 44.72 -18.74 21.73
N VAL A 7 43.45 -19.08 21.54
CA VAL A 7 42.84 -19.37 20.25
C VAL A 7 42.60 -18.07 19.49
N LEU A 8 43.18 -17.97 18.30
CA LEU A 8 42.98 -16.92 17.32
C LEU A 8 41.58 -17.07 16.69
N ILE A 9 40.66 -16.13 16.93
CA ILE A 9 39.35 -16.11 16.28
C ILE A 9 39.45 -15.20 15.04
N PHE A 10 39.31 -15.80 13.86
CA PHE A 10 39.17 -15.08 12.59
C PHE A 10 37.77 -14.43 12.53
N LEU A 11 37.74 -13.10 12.50
CA LEU A 11 36.54 -12.31 12.23
C LEU A 11 36.32 -12.31 10.70
N ILE A 12 35.42 -13.16 10.20
CA ILE A 12 34.98 -13.08 8.81
C ILE A 12 33.92 -11.97 8.73
N LEU A 13 34.37 -10.77 8.36
CA LEU A 13 33.50 -9.72 7.84
C LEU A 13 33.00 -10.16 6.47
N GLY A 14 31.77 -10.68 6.42
CA GLY A 14 31.05 -10.85 5.16
C GLY A 14 30.71 -9.47 4.61
N LEU A 15 31.48 -9.00 3.65
CA LEU A 15 31.07 -7.93 2.74
C LEU A 15 30.05 -8.57 1.78
N SER A 16 28.77 -8.50 2.12
CA SER A 16 27.70 -8.75 1.17
C SER A 16 27.81 -7.68 0.09
N ALA A 17 28.18 -8.10 -1.11
CA ALA A 17 28.15 -7.27 -2.30
C ALA A 17 26.72 -6.74 -2.48
N CYS A 18 26.56 -5.42 -2.62
CA CYS A 18 25.35 -4.85 -3.20
C CYS A 18 25.23 -5.41 -4.62
N GLN A 19 24.45 -6.48 -4.78
CA GLN A 19 23.81 -6.75 -6.05
C GLN A 19 22.89 -5.54 -6.30
N ASN A 20 22.98 -4.92 -7.47
CA ASN A 20 21.95 -3.96 -7.88
C ASN A 20 20.67 -4.79 -8.09
N ASP A 21 19.92 -4.97 -7.01
CA ASP A 21 18.63 -5.61 -7.02
C ASP A 21 17.71 -4.72 -7.86
N VAL A 22 17.43 -5.14 -9.09
CA VAL A 22 16.30 -4.61 -9.85
C VAL A 22 15.09 -4.90 -8.98
N ASP A 23 14.43 -3.86 -8.46
CA ASP A 23 13.25 -4.01 -7.64
C ASP A 23 12.18 -4.73 -8.47
N PRO A 24 11.83 -6.00 -8.15
CA PRO A 24 10.85 -6.75 -8.91
C PRO A 24 9.45 -6.10 -8.87
N SER A 25 9.25 -5.06 -8.05
CA SER A 25 8.02 -4.25 -7.98
C SER A 25 7.87 -3.26 -9.12
N ALA A 26 8.95 -2.97 -9.86
CA ALA A 26 8.92 -2.01 -10.94
C ALA A 26 8.22 -2.50 -12.21
N ASP A 27 8.16 -3.82 -12.44
CA ASP A 27 7.67 -4.42 -13.70
C ASP A 27 6.30 -5.11 -13.57
N LEU A 28 5.63 -4.99 -12.42
CA LEU A 28 4.37 -5.69 -12.16
C LEU A 28 3.18 -4.87 -12.67
N ASP A 29 2.43 -5.42 -13.63
CA ASP A 29 1.16 -4.82 -14.08
C ASP A 29 0.01 -5.08 -13.06
N VAL A 30 -1.09 -4.32 -13.22
CA VAL A 30 -2.24 -4.39 -12.31
C VAL A 30 -2.87 -5.79 -12.27
N GLU A 31 -3.03 -6.46 -13.40
CA GLU A 31 -3.68 -7.78 -13.45
C GLU A 31 -2.83 -8.83 -12.70
N SER A 32 -1.52 -8.83 -12.94
CA SER A 32 -0.55 -9.68 -12.27
C SER A 32 -0.47 -9.40 -10.78
N TYR A 33 -0.54 -8.14 -10.37
CA TYR A 33 -0.64 -7.75 -8.96
C TYR A 33 -1.87 -8.33 -8.29
N ILE A 34 -3.06 -8.17 -8.89
CA ILE A 34 -4.31 -8.69 -8.34
C ILE A 34 -4.29 -10.22 -8.26
N GLU A 35 -3.77 -10.90 -9.29
CA GLU A 35 -3.64 -12.37 -9.30
C GLU A 35 -2.70 -12.88 -8.20
N LEU A 36 -1.56 -12.20 -7.98
CA LEU A 36 -0.65 -12.55 -6.89
C LEU A 36 -1.28 -12.36 -5.51
N LEU A 37 -2.07 -11.32 -5.32
CA LEU A 37 -2.83 -11.11 -4.07
C LEU A 37 -3.88 -12.20 -3.85
N ARG A 38 -4.72 -12.47 -4.86
CA ARG A 38 -5.79 -13.47 -4.78
C ARG A 38 -5.27 -14.88 -4.51
N THR A 39 -4.09 -15.19 -5.01
CA THR A 39 -3.46 -16.50 -4.83
C THR A 39 -2.45 -16.54 -3.70
N GLU A 40 -2.39 -15.51 -2.86
CA GLU A 40 -1.51 -15.40 -1.69
C GLU A 40 -0.01 -15.55 -2.03
N ARG A 41 0.37 -15.21 -3.26
CA ARG A 41 1.73 -15.34 -3.80
C ARG A 41 2.48 -14.01 -3.88
N TYR A 42 1.89 -12.91 -3.41
CA TYR A 42 2.58 -11.62 -3.32
C TYR A 42 3.63 -11.66 -2.20
N GLN A 43 4.92 -11.74 -2.56
CA GLN A 43 6.03 -11.90 -1.59
C GLN A 43 6.86 -10.62 -1.38
N MET A 44 6.52 -9.55 -2.07
CA MET A 44 7.31 -8.31 -2.04
C MET A 44 6.94 -7.47 -0.83
N THR A 45 7.94 -6.77 -0.29
CA THR A 45 7.79 -5.96 0.93
C THR A 45 7.35 -4.52 0.64
N THR A 46 7.24 -4.14 -0.63
CA THR A 46 6.81 -2.83 -1.13
C THR A 46 5.53 -2.97 -1.93
N LEU A 47 4.82 -1.86 -2.18
CA LEU A 47 3.80 -1.82 -3.23
C LEU A 47 4.46 -1.76 -4.63
N PRO A 48 3.79 -2.25 -5.69
CA PRO A 48 4.24 -2.04 -7.06
C PRO A 48 4.40 -0.55 -7.37
N ASN A 49 5.34 -0.22 -8.26
CA ASN A 49 5.61 1.17 -8.63
C ASN A 49 4.60 1.71 -9.66
N PHE A 50 3.31 1.63 -9.33
CA PHE A 50 2.22 2.13 -10.17
C PHE A 50 2.24 3.65 -10.30
N THR A 51 1.70 4.12 -11.41
CA THR A 51 1.57 5.53 -11.76
C THR A 51 0.10 5.90 -11.96
N ALA A 52 -0.17 7.18 -12.24
CA ALA A 52 -1.54 7.63 -12.52
C ALA A 52 -2.19 6.88 -13.70
N GLU A 53 -1.39 6.37 -14.65
CA GLU A 53 -1.88 5.61 -15.80
C GLU A 53 -2.53 4.27 -15.40
N ASP A 54 -2.16 3.73 -14.24
CA ASP A 54 -2.66 2.45 -13.72
C ASP A 54 -3.99 2.59 -12.95
N ILE A 55 -4.35 3.81 -12.54
CA ILE A 55 -5.54 4.08 -11.71
C ILE A 55 -6.84 3.56 -12.34
N PRO A 56 -7.11 3.73 -13.66
CA PRO A 56 -8.32 3.16 -14.27
C PRO A 56 -8.40 1.64 -14.15
N ALA A 57 -7.26 0.93 -14.29
CA ALA A 57 -7.21 -0.52 -14.16
C ALA A 57 -7.38 -0.97 -12.71
N LEU A 58 -6.77 -0.26 -11.75
CA LEU A 58 -6.99 -0.48 -10.33
C LEU A 58 -8.46 -0.28 -9.94
N LEU A 59 -9.10 0.80 -10.40
CA LEU A 59 -10.51 1.10 -10.12
C LEU A 59 -11.50 0.05 -10.66
N ALA A 60 -11.08 -0.83 -11.57
CA ALA A 60 -11.89 -1.97 -11.99
C ALA A 60 -12.14 -2.97 -10.84
N TYR A 61 -11.24 -3.04 -9.87
CA TYR A 61 -11.29 -3.96 -8.71
C TYR A 61 -11.79 -3.31 -7.42
N ARG A 62 -12.17 -2.02 -7.45
CA ARG A 62 -12.55 -1.24 -6.25
C ARG A 62 -13.69 -1.82 -5.41
N ASN A 63 -14.57 -2.61 -6.02
CA ASN A 63 -15.75 -3.19 -5.38
C ASN A 63 -15.53 -4.65 -4.94
N GLU A 64 -14.32 -5.19 -5.10
CA GLU A 64 -14.03 -6.58 -4.78
C GLU A 64 -14.02 -6.81 -3.26
N THR A 65 -14.86 -7.73 -2.80
CA THR A 65 -15.02 -8.04 -1.37
C THR A 65 -14.21 -9.26 -0.93
N ASP A 66 -13.46 -9.89 -1.82
CA ASP A 66 -12.56 -11.01 -1.50
C ASP A 66 -11.58 -10.59 -0.39
N HIS A 67 -11.42 -11.42 0.64
CA HIS A 67 -10.46 -11.14 1.73
C HIS A 67 -9.06 -11.63 1.34
N ILE A 68 -8.09 -10.72 1.39
CA ILE A 68 -6.68 -10.95 1.08
C ILE A 68 -5.89 -11.06 2.38
N LYS A 69 -5.19 -12.18 2.56
CA LYS A 69 -4.39 -12.48 3.76
C LYS A 69 -2.92 -12.10 3.61
N VAL A 70 -2.38 -12.27 2.40
CA VAL A 70 -0.99 -11.98 2.07
C VAL A 70 -0.95 -10.73 1.19
N PHE A 71 -0.56 -9.61 1.79
CA PHE A 71 -0.48 -8.32 1.13
C PHE A 71 0.69 -7.50 1.71
N PRO A 72 1.27 -6.58 0.93
CA PRO A 72 2.36 -5.72 1.39
C PRO A 72 1.87 -4.76 2.48
N ARG A 73 2.74 -4.44 3.43
CA ARG A 73 2.41 -3.62 4.61
C ARG A 73 3.50 -2.60 4.83
N ASN A 74 3.13 -1.40 5.28
CA ASN A 74 4.09 -0.39 5.70
C ASN A 74 4.84 -0.91 6.95
N PRO A 75 6.15 -1.19 6.89
CA PRO A 75 6.86 -1.83 7.99
C PRO A 75 7.13 -0.90 9.17
N ILE A 76 6.87 0.40 9.02
CA ILE A 76 7.05 1.39 10.09
C ILE A 76 5.75 1.58 10.87
N SER A 77 4.64 1.71 10.16
CA SER A 77 3.39 2.23 10.75
C SER A 77 2.22 1.25 10.69
N SER A 78 2.28 0.16 9.90
CA SER A 78 1.22 -0.85 9.91
C SER A 78 1.28 -1.74 11.16
N PHE A 79 0.11 -2.12 11.68
CA PHE A 79 -0.06 -3.17 12.67
C PHE A 79 -0.42 -4.51 12.01
N HIS A 80 -0.40 -5.60 12.79
CA HIS A 80 -0.81 -6.91 12.29
C HIS A 80 -2.32 -6.96 12.08
N MET A 81 -2.70 -7.17 10.82
CA MET A 81 -4.05 -7.39 10.33
C MET A 81 -4.16 -8.79 9.73
N GLU A 82 -5.21 -9.54 10.02
CA GLU A 82 -5.35 -10.91 9.52
C GLU A 82 -5.64 -10.93 8.01
N ASP A 83 -6.57 -10.08 7.58
CA ASP A 83 -6.94 -9.88 6.19
C ASP A 83 -7.50 -8.48 5.94
N CYS A 84 -7.71 -8.13 4.67
CA CYS A 84 -8.46 -6.96 4.25
C CYS A 84 -9.22 -7.25 2.96
N GLN A 85 -10.28 -6.49 2.67
CA GLN A 85 -11.00 -6.63 1.39
C GLN A 85 -10.11 -6.14 0.24
N LEU A 86 -10.10 -6.89 -0.87
CA LEU A 86 -9.30 -6.58 -2.05
C LEU A 86 -9.58 -5.16 -2.58
N GLY A 87 -10.85 -4.76 -2.63
CA GLY A 87 -11.23 -3.41 -3.03
C GLY A 87 -10.60 -2.35 -2.14
N MET A 88 -10.59 -2.55 -0.82
CA MET A 88 -9.97 -1.59 0.12
C MET A 88 -8.45 -1.52 -0.06
N LEU A 89 -7.80 -2.68 -0.24
CA LEU A 89 -6.36 -2.73 -0.55
C LEU A 89 -6.04 -2.01 -1.86
N VAL A 90 -6.88 -2.16 -2.88
CA VAL A 90 -6.73 -1.45 -4.17
C VAL A 90 -6.89 0.06 -4.00
N LEU A 91 -7.88 0.53 -3.23
CA LEU A 91 -8.04 1.96 -2.95
C LEU A 91 -6.83 2.52 -2.18
N TRP A 92 -6.28 1.75 -1.24
CA TRP A 92 -5.06 2.10 -0.52
C TRP A 92 -3.83 2.12 -1.46
N THR A 93 -3.76 1.24 -2.44
CA THR A 93 -2.72 1.28 -3.49
C THR A 93 -2.86 2.54 -4.37
N ILE A 94 -4.07 2.96 -4.72
CA ILE A 94 -4.29 4.23 -5.44
C ILE A 94 -3.86 5.41 -4.57
N GLU A 95 -4.14 5.36 -3.26
CA GLU A 95 -3.70 6.38 -2.32
C GLU A 95 -2.18 6.50 -2.26
N SER A 96 -1.44 5.41 -2.46
CA SER A 96 0.03 5.46 -2.58
C SER A 96 0.47 6.32 -3.76
N ILE A 97 -0.13 6.09 -4.93
CA ILE A 97 0.17 6.85 -6.17
C ILE A 97 -0.07 8.34 -5.93
N ARG A 98 -1.18 8.67 -5.24
CA ARG A 98 -1.53 10.04 -4.86
C ARG A 98 -0.51 10.64 -3.89
N ALA A 99 -0.17 9.92 -2.82
CA ALA A 99 0.75 10.37 -1.78
C ALA A 99 2.17 10.60 -2.32
N VAL A 100 2.66 9.71 -3.20
CA VAL A 100 3.94 9.88 -3.92
C VAL A 100 3.89 11.13 -4.80
N SER A 101 2.80 11.34 -5.55
CA SER A 101 2.66 12.50 -6.45
C SER A 101 2.69 13.83 -5.71
N ILE A 102 2.14 13.91 -4.49
CA ILE A 102 2.14 15.15 -3.70
C ILE A 102 3.36 15.28 -2.79
N GLN A 103 4.32 14.35 -2.88
CA GLN A 103 5.50 14.28 -2.01
C GLN A 103 5.11 14.35 -0.52
N SER A 104 4.08 13.59 -0.12
CA SER A 104 3.68 13.55 1.29
C SER A 104 4.83 13.04 2.16
N ASP A 105 5.11 13.74 3.26
CA ASP A 105 6.13 13.36 4.25
C ASP A 105 5.84 12.00 4.92
N GLU A 106 4.62 11.47 4.73
CA GLU A 106 4.16 10.20 5.30
C GLU A 106 4.46 8.99 4.41
N VAL A 107 4.96 9.22 3.18
CA VAL A 107 5.29 8.12 2.26
C VAL A 107 6.64 7.52 2.63
N VAL A 108 6.62 6.25 3.01
CA VAL A 108 7.82 5.43 3.17
C VAL A 108 7.68 4.19 2.29
N MET A 109 8.64 3.97 1.39
CA MET A 109 8.67 2.81 0.47
C MET A 109 7.38 2.63 -0.35
N ASN A 110 6.84 3.74 -0.87
CA ASN A 110 5.58 3.77 -1.64
C ASN A 110 4.38 3.20 -0.87
N PHE A 111 4.34 3.34 0.44
CA PHE A 111 3.13 3.06 1.22
C PHE A 111 2.47 4.34 1.70
N PRO A 112 1.13 4.40 1.68
CA PRO A 112 0.40 5.30 2.56
C PRO A 112 0.66 4.93 4.03
N SER A 113 0.24 5.81 4.94
CA SER A 113 0.33 5.55 6.37
C SER A 113 -0.61 4.41 6.80
N LEU A 114 -0.21 3.68 7.85
CA LEU A 114 -0.94 2.57 8.49
C LEU A 114 -1.33 1.41 7.55
N ASN A 115 -2.47 0.79 7.79
CA ASN A 115 -3.00 -0.37 7.07
C ASN A 115 -4.08 0.07 6.06
N PRO A 116 -4.50 -0.78 5.11
CA PRO A 116 -5.63 -0.51 4.21
C PRO A 116 -6.98 -0.54 4.96
N ILE A 117 -7.15 0.39 5.90
CA ILE A 117 -8.37 0.63 6.67
C ILE A 117 -8.62 2.13 6.71
N LEU A 118 -9.91 2.48 6.66
CA LEU A 118 -10.38 3.84 6.85
C LEU A 118 -10.84 4.06 8.28
N ARG A 119 -10.67 5.30 8.77
CA ARG A 119 -11.29 5.77 10.02
C ARG A 119 -12.37 6.80 9.74
N ALA A 120 -13.30 6.95 10.69
CA ALA A 120 -14.15 8.13 10.73
C ALA A 120 -13.30 9.39 11.00
N ARG A 121 -13.58 10.46 10.26
CA ARG A 121 -12.86 11.73 10.29
C ARG A 121 -13.09 12.51 11.59
N ASP A 122 -14.23 12.30 12.25
CA ASP A 122 -14.60 12.96 13.49
C ASP A 122 -14.17 12.19 14.75
N LYS A 123 -13.45 11.07 14.60
CA LYS A 123 -13.01 10.25 15.73
C LYS A 123 -11.50 10.06 15.75
N ASP A 124 -10.95 10.15 16.95
CA ASP A 124 -9.52 9.97 17.21
C ASP A 124 -9.13 8.48 17.23
N GLU A 125 -10.09 7.57 17.46
CA GLU A 125 -9.86 6.13 17.48
C GLU A 125 -10.24 5.48 16.16
N LEU A 126 -9.50 4.41 15.81
CA LEU A 126 -9.87 3.44 14.78
C LEU A 126 -11.15 2.72 15.22
N GLU A 127 -12.31 3.37 15.06
CA GLU A 127 -13.57 2.66 15.18
C GLU A 127 -13.76 1.77 13.96
N PHE A 128 -13.89 0.47 14.21
CA PHE A 128 -14.25 -0.52 13.20
C PHE A 128 -15.70 -0.26 12.76
N ILE A 129 -15.83 0.57 11.73
CA ILE A 129 -17.09 0.77 11.01
C ILE A 129 -17.36 -0.48 10.17
N SER A 130 -18.62 -0.81 9.92
CA SER A 130 -19.00 -1.96 9.10
C SER A 130 -18.23 -1.99 7.78
N GLU A 131 -17.36 -2.99 7.63
CA GLU A 131 -16.38 -3.09 6.52
C GLU A 131 -17.03 -2.95 5.14
N SER A 132 -18.22 -3.56 4.95
CA SER A 132 -18.91 -3.53 3.65
C SER A 132 -19.44 -2.16 3.27
N THR A 133 -19.96 -1.37 4.22
CA THR A 133 -20.50 -0.03 3.93
C THR A 133 -19.35 0.94 3.69
N THR A 134 -18.28 0.81 4.47
CA THR A 134 -17.05 1.58 4.32
C THR A 134 -16.44 1.40 2.94
N LEU A 135 -16.36 0.15 2.44
CA LEU A 135 -15.84 -0.13 1.10
C LEU A 135 -16.70 0.48 0.00
N GLU A 136 -18.03 0.32 0.06
CA GLU A 136 -18.94 0.83 -0.97
C GLU A 136 -18.84 2.35 -1.12
N GLU A 137 -18.87 3.08 -0.01
CA GLU A 137 -18.79 4.55 -0.01
C GLU A 137 -17.42 5.05 -0.46
N ALA A 138 -16.34 4.40 -0.03
CA ALA A 138 -14.99 4.74 -0.46
C ALA A 138 -14.77 4.43 -1.95
N ALA A 139 -15.25 3.28 -2.42
CA ALA A 139 -15.14 2.88 -3.81
C ALA A 139 -15.89 3.85 -4.75
N ALA A 140 -17.09 4.30 -4.35
CA ALA A 140 -17.82 5.33 -5.07
C ALA A 140 -17.05 6.66 -5.11
N ALA A 141 -16.54 7.10 -3.96
CA ALA A 141 -15.80 8.37 -3.84
C ALA A 141 -14.53 8.40 -4.71
N TYR A 142 -13.73 7.33 -4.70
CA TYR A 142 -12.54 7.21 -5.55
C TYR A 142 -12.89 7.15 -7.04
N PHE A 143 -13.96 6.44 -7.40
CA PHE A 143 -14.42 6.39 -8.78
C PHE A 143 -14.86 7.78 -9.27
N ASP A 144 -15.63 8.51 -8.48
CA ASP A 144 -16.09 9.86 -8.81
C ASP A 144 -14.92 10.86 -8.87
N TRP A 145 -14.00 10.79 -7.91
CA TRP A 145 -12.79 11.62 -7.91
C TRP A 145 -11.98 11.45 -9.21
N TRP A 146 -11.76 10.21 -9.64
CA TRP A 146 -11.07 9.95 -10.91
C TRP A 146 -11.93 10.36 -12.11
N HIS A 147 -13.21 10.00 -12.15
CA HIS A 147 -14.09 10.30 -13.27
C HIS A 147 -14.24 11.80 -13.55
N LEU A 148 -14.28 12.62 -12.49
CA LEU A 148 -14.42 14.08 -12.59
C LEU A 148 -13.13 14.81 -12.99
N ASN A 149 -11.97 14.14 -12.90
CA ASN A 149 -10.68 14.81 -13.04
C ASN A 149 -9.68 14.11 -13.97
N GLY A 150 -9.91 12.85 -14.37
CA GLY A 150 -8.94 12.00 -15.08
C GLY A 150 -8.55 12.49 -16.48
N ASP A 151 -9.26 13.48 -17.03
CA ASP A 151 -8.89 14.17 -18.28
C ASP A 151 -7.87 15.31 -18.06
N LYS A 152 -7.50 15.62 -16.81
CA LYS A 152 -6.51 16.64 -16.42
C LYS A 152 -5.17 15.97 -16.11
N GLU A 153 -4.11 16.79 -16.07
CA GLU A 153 -2.82 16.34 -15.55
C GLU A 153 -2.96 15.87 -14.10
N PHE A 154 -2.37 14.73 -13.75
CA PHE A 154 -2.56 14.12 -12.43
C PHE A 154 -2.17 15.06 -11.28
N SER A 155 -1.12 15.85 -11.47
CA SER A 155 -0.64 16.83 -10.49
C SER A 155 -1.64 17.94 -10.17
N GLU A 156 -2.64 18.19 -11.04
CA GLU A 156 -3.66 19.20 -10.81
C GLU A 156 -4.73 18.75 -9.80
N PHE A 157 -4.94 17.44 -9.65
CA PHE A 157 -6.02 16.91 -8.83
C PHE A 157 -5.61 15.83 -7.82
N SER A 158 -4.36 15.34 -7.85
CA SER A 158 -3.82 14.44 -6.81
C SER A 158 -3.79 15.09 -5.42
N VAL A 159 -3.78 16.42 -5.35
CA VAL A 159 -3.92 17.19 -4.10
C VAL A 159 -5.34 17.15 -3.51
N LEU A 160 -6.36 16.77 -4.29
CA LEU A 160 -7.72 16.67 -3.82
C LEU A 160 -7.90 15.32 -3.11
N ASP A 161 -8.38 15.37 -1.86
CA ASP A 161 -8.74 14.17 -1.09
C ASP A 161 -9.96 13.48 -1.75
N PRO A 162 -9.82 12.24 -2.26
CA PRO A 162 -10.93 11.51 -2.86
C PRO A 162 -12.09 11.28 -1.87
N LEU A 163 -11.80 11.25 -0.57
CA LEU A 163 -12.76 11.00 0.50
C LEU A 163 -13.32 12.29 1.12
N ALA A 164 -13.01 13.47 0.57
CA ALA A 164 -13.37 14.77 1.15
C ALA A 164 -14.87 14.96 1.45
N ASN A 165 -15.73 14.30 0.66
CA ASN A 165 -17.20 14.37 0.82
C ASN A 165 -17.78 13.20 1.62
N THR A 166 -16.92 12.35 2.20
CA THR A 166 -17.32 11.22 3.04
C THR A 166 -17.00 11.51 4.50
N ILE A 167 -17.52 10.67 5.40
CA ILE A 167 -17.10 10.70 6.81
C ILE A 167 -15.74 10.02 7.02
N TYR A 168 -15.12 9.46 5.99
CA TYR A 168 -13.89 8.69 6.11
C TYR A 168 -12.65 9.51 5.78
N THR A 169 -11.52 9.04 6.27
CA THR A 169 -10.20 9.51 5.88
C THR A 169 -9.19 8.37 6.00
N TRP A 170 -8.17 8.43 5.14
CA TRP A 170 -6.91 7.74 5.42
C TRP A 170 -6.21 8.42 6.59
N HIS A 171 -5.26 7.69 7.18
CA HIS A 171 -4.66 8.03 8.46
C HIS A 171 -3.71 9.19 8.40
#